data_AF-A0A377TMD5-F1
#
_entry.id   AF-A0A377TMD5-F1
#
_cell.length_a   1.000
_cell.length_b   1.000
_cell.length_c   1.000
_cell.angle_alpha   90.00
_cell.angle_beta   90.00
_cell.angle_gamma   90.00
#
_symmetry.space_group_name_H-M   'P 1'
#
loop_
_entity.id
_entity.type
_entity.pdbx_description
1 polymer ?
#
loop_
_entity_poly.entity_id
_entity_poly.type
_entity_poly.pdbx_seq_one_letter_code
_entity_poly.pdbx_strand_id
1 'polypeptide(L)'
;MGGFNEQCAKAFCLALMRIALADNRRCFIMLFSSEVVHYELTSEIGLEQAIRFLSQRFRGGTDLASCFRAIIERLQNPQWVDADAVVISDFIAQRLPDEVIAQVGELQRKHQHRFHAVAMSVHGKPGIMRIFDHIWRFDTGLRSRLLRRWRR
;
A
#
# COMPACT_ATOMS: atom_id res chain seq x y z
N MET A 1 -0.77 -2.66 12.12
CA MET A 1 0.46 -1.84 12.20
C MET A 1 0.22 -0.63 13.10
N GLY A 2 0.87 -0.52 14.27
CA GLY A 2 0.72 0.64 15.17
C GLY A 2 2.04 1.37 15.42
N GLY A 3 1.96 2.60 15.97
CA GLY A 3 3.12 3.36 16.42
C GLY A 3 4.03 3.82 15.28
N PHE A 4 5.33 3.51 15.35
CA PHE A 4 6.31 3.94 14.35
C PHE A 4 6.05 3.37 12.95
N ASN A 5 5.51 2.15 12.84
CA ASN A 5 5.15 1.55 11.56
C ASN A 5 4.01 2.34 10.88
N GLU A 6 3.02 2.77 11.66
CA GLU A 6 1.94 3.61 11.16
C GLU A 6 2.47 4.95 10.64
N GLN A 7 3.34 5.61 11.42
CA GLN A 7 3.95 6.89 11.03
C GLN A 7 4.76 6.76 9.73
N CYS A 8 5.55 5.70 9.61
CA CYS A 8 6.34 5.45 8.41
C CYS A 8 5.44 5.14 7.20
N ALA A 9 4.37 4.35 7.37
CA ALA A 9 3.41 4.07 6.29
C ALA A 9 2.73 5.35 5.79
N LYS A 10 2.27 6.20 6.72
CA LYS A 10 1.70 7.52 6.40
C LYS A 10 2.70 8.41 5.66
N ALA A 11 3.96 8.43 6.11
CA ALA A 11 5.01 9.20 5.45
C ALA A 11 5.28 8.70 4.02
N PHE A 12 5.30 7.38 3.80
CA PHE A 12 5.42 6.81 2.46
C PHE A 12 4.23 7.17 1.57
N CYS A 13 3.00 7.02 2.06
CA CYS A 13 1.81 7.43 1.32
C CYS A 13 1.86 8.91 0.94
N LEU A 14 2.25 9.79 1.87
CA LEU A 14 2.38 11.22 1.61
C LEU A 14 3.47 11.52 0.58
N ALA A 15 4.61 10.83 0.65
CA ALA A 15 5.68 10.99 -0.33
C ALA A 15 5.26 10.56 -1.74
N LEU A 16 4.64 9.39 -1.87
CA LEU A 16 4.11 8.87 -3.14
C LEU A 16 3.04 9.81 -3.72
N MET A 17 2.15 10.32 -2.86
CA MET A 17 1.15 11.30 -3.25
C MET A 17 1.79 12.58 -3.79
N ARG A 18 2.79 13.12 -3.10
CA ARG A 18 3.50 14.33 -3.57
C ARG A 18 4.14 14.13 -4.94
N ILE A 19 4.71 12.95 -5.19
CA ILE A 19 5.28 12.60 -6.49
C ILE A 19 4.17 12.53 -7.55
N ALA A 20 3.09 11.79 -7.28
CA ALA A 20 1.98 11.66 -8.21
C ALA A 20 1.33 13.02 -8.56
N LEU A 21 1.18 13.91 -7.59
CA LEU A 21 0.68 15.28 -7.81
C LEU A 21 1.65 16.11 -8.67
N ALA A 22 2.95 16.01 -8.41
CA ALA A 22 3.96 16.71 -9.22
C ALA A 22 3.97 16.23 -10.67
N ASP A 23 3.70 14.95 -10.89
CA ASP A 23 3.65 14.30 -12.20
C ASP A 23 2.26 14.40 -12.87
N ASN A 24 1.30 15.11 -12.27
CA ASN A 24 -0.09 15.20 -12.72
C ASN A 24 -0.77 13.82 -12.95
N ARG A 25 -0.43 12.84 -12.10
CA ARG A 25 -0.99 11.48 -12.11
C ARG A 25 -2.08 11.35 -11.06
N ARG A 26 -3.13 10.61 -11.40
CA ARG A 26 -4.17 10.25 -10.43
C ARG A 26 -3.58 9.33 -9.36
N CYS A 27 -3.89 9.62 -8.10
CA CYS A 27 -3.45 8.82 -6.96
C CYS A 27 -4.65 8.48 -6.08
N PHE A 28 -4.81 7.20 -5.78
CA PHE A 28 -5.87 6.70 -4.92
C PHE A 28 -5.26 5.97 -3.74
N ILE A 29 -5.67 6.34 -2.53
CA ILE A 29 -5.19 5.74 -1.30
C ILE A 29 -6.31 4.95 -0.65
N MET A 30 -6.01 3.69 -0.33
CA MET A 30 -6.91 2.81 0.38
C MET A 30 -6.29 2.44 1.72
N LEU A 31 -7.03 2.71 2.79
CA LEU A 31 -6.70 2.25 4.12
C LEU A 31 -7.48 0.98 4.42
N PHE A 32 -6.76 -0.12 4.59
CA PHE A 32 -7.35 -1.40 4.93
C PHE A 32 -7.12 -1.70 6.41
N SER A 33 -8.22 -1.73 7.15
CA SER A 33 -8.28 -2.15 8.55
C SER A 33 -9.49 -3.07 8.75
N SER A 34 -10.18 -2.99 9.89
CA SER A 34 -11.53 -3.56 10.05
C SER A 34 -12.56 -2.89 9.11
N GLU A 35 -12.29 -1.65 8.70
CA GLU A 35 -13.06 -0.93 7.69
C GLU A 35 -12.13 -0.54 6.54
N VAL A 36 -12.69 -0.47 5.32
CA VAL A 36 -12.00 0.04 4.15
C VAL A 36 -12.33 1.52 3.99
N VAL A 37 -11.32 2.38 4.14
CA VAL A 37 -11.48 3.82 3.91
C VAL A 37 -10.76 4.22 2.63
N HIS A 38 -11.48 4.94 1.80
CA HIS A 38 -11.09 5.31 0.45
C HIS A 38 -10.83 6.81 0.37
N TYR A 39 -9.66 7.18 -0.16
CA TYR A 39 -9.30 8.56 -0.42
C TYR A 39 -8.90 8.71 -1.89
N GLU A 40 -9.73 9.42 -2.65
CA GLU A 40 -9.35 9.90 -3.97
C GLU A 40 -8.88 11.33 -3.87
N LEU A 41 -7.62 11.56 -4.24
CA LEU A 41 -6.97 12.85 -4.08
C LEU A 41 -6.89 13.50 -5.45
N THR A 42 -7.94 14.21 -5.82
CA THR A 42 -7.97 15.10 -6.98
C THR A 42 -7.55 16.51 -6.56
N SER A 43 -7.10 17.34 -7.51
CA SER A 43 -6.47 18.65 -7.26
C SER A 43 -7.28 19.60 -6.38
N GLU A 44 -8.62 19.55 -6.42
CA GLU A 44 -9.48 20.52 -5.72
C GLU A 44 -9.73 20.19 -4.25
N ILE A 45 -9.78 18.90 -3.87
CA ILE A 45 -10.12 18.44 -2.50
C ILE A 45 -8.97 17.65 -1.86
N GLY A 46 -7.86 17.54 -2.58
CA GLY A 46 -6.75 16.66 -2.23
C GLY A 46 -6.14 16.95 -0.86
N LEU A 47 -6.02 18.21 -0.49
CA LEU A 47 -5.42 18.58 0.80
C LEU A 47 -6.28 18.14 1.99
N GLU A 48 -7.60 18.33 1.91
CA GLU A 48 -8.52 17.94 2.99
C GLU A 48 -8.53 16.42 3.17
N GLN A 49 -8.61 15.68 2.07
CA GLN A 49 -8.58 14.22 2.09
C GLN A 49 -7.24 13.69 2.62
N ALA A 50 -6.12 14.35 2.30
CA ALA A 50 -4.81 14.01 2.86
C ALA A 50 -4.74 14.28 4.38
N ILE A 51 -5.30 15.40 4.86
CA ILE A 51 -5.37 15.71 6.29
C ILE A 51 -6.21 14.66 7.03
N ARG A 52 -7.37 14.28 6.47
CA ARG A 52 -8.24 13.22 7.02
C ARG A 52 -7.49 11.89 7.11
N PHE A 53 -6.82 11.49 6.02
CA PHE A 53 -5.98 10.30 5.97
C PHE A 53 -4.88 10.30 7.04
N LEU A 54 -4.12 11.40 7.16
CA LEU A 54 -3.01 11.51 8.12
C LEU A 54 -3.50 11.46 9.58
N SER A 55 -4.70 11.97 9.83
CA SER A 55 -5.33 12.00 11.16
C SER A 55 -5.90 10.66 11.58
N GLN A 56 -6.25 9.78 10.63
CA GLN A 56 -6.85 8.48 10.93
C GLN A 56 -5.83 7.49 11.48
N ARG A 57 -6.14 6.81 12.58
CA ARG A 57 -5.29 5.74 13.12
C ARG A 57 -5.56 4.42 12.40
N PHE A 58 -4.52 3.63 12.20
CA PHE A 58 -4.63 2.31 11.55
C PHE A 58 -4.96 1.27 12.63
N ARG A 59 -6.20 1.30 13.13
CA ARG A 59 -6.74 0.36 14.13
C ARG A 59 -7.66 -0.64 13.45
N GLY A 60 -7.60 -1.90 13.87
CA GLY A 60 -8.39 -2.98 13.27
C GLY A 60 -7.49 -3.98 12.55
N GLY A 61 -7.95 -5.22 12.44
CA GLY A 61 -7.20 -6.31 11.79
C GLY A 61 -6.86 -6.00 10.33
N THR A 62 -6.13 -6.90 9.69
CA THR A 62 -5.76 -6.75 8.28
C THR A 62 -6.49 -7.80 7.45
N ASP A 63 -7.59 -7.39 6.81
CA ASP A 63 -8.20 -8.19 5.75
C ASP A 63 -7.52 -7.90 4.42
N LEU A 64 -6.44 -8.64 4.18
CA LEU A 64 -5.67 -8.50 2.96
C LEU A 64 -6.41 -9.05 1.75
N ALA A 65 -7.32 -10.02 1.91
CA ALA A 65 -8.09 -10.56 0.80
C ALA A 65 -9.06 -9.50 0.25
N SER A 66 -9.81 -8.85 1.13
CA SER A 66 -10.70 -7.74 0.74
C SER A 66 -9.91 -6.56 0.17
N CYS A 67 -8.71 -6.30 0.70
CA CYS A 67 -7.78 -5.32 0.11
C CYS A 67 -7.46 -5.59 -1.35
N PHE A 68 -7.03 -6.81 -1.65
CA PHE A 68 -6.69 -7.16 -3.02
C PHE A 68 -7.90 -7.19 -3.95
N ARG A 69 -9.08 -7.62 -3.49
CA ARG A 69 -10.31 -7.53 -4.29
C ARG A 69 -10.64 -6.10 -4.68
N ALA A 70 -10.56 -5.16 -3.74
CA ALA A 70 -10.78 -3.74 -4.02
C ALA A 70 -9.74 -3.15 -4.98
N ILE A 71 -8.47 -3.58 -4.89
CA ILE A 71 -7.43 -3.22 -5.86
C ILE A 71 -7.77 -3.75 -7.26
N ILE A 72 -8.13 -5.03 -7.36
CA ILE A 72 -8.47 -5.68 -8.63
C ILE A 72 -9.65 -4.98 -9.31
N GLU A 73 -10.74 -4.77 -8.58
CA GLU A 73 -11.93 -4.06 -9.06
C GLU A 73 -11.56 -2.65 -9.57
N ARG A 74 -10.66 -1.96 -8.85
CA ARG A 74 -10.22 -0.62 -9.24
C ARG A 74 -9.40 -0.64 -10.54
N LEU A 75 -8.46 -1.57 -10.68
CA LEU A 75 -7.59 -1.66 -11.85
C LEU A 75 -8.34 -2.08 -13.11
N GLN A 76 -9.48 -2.76 -12.97
CA GLN A 76 -10.36 -3.09 -14.09
C GLN A 76 -11.13 -1.87 -14.64
N ASN A 77 -11.16 -0.75 -13.92
CA ASN A 77 -11.79 0.47 -14.40
C ASN A 77 -10.90 1.14 -15.47
N PRO A 78 -11.44 1.54 -16.64
CA PRO A 78 -10.66 2.15 -17.74
C PRO A 78 -9.82 3.35 -17.33
N GLN A 79 -10.23 4.07 -16.29
CA GLN A 79 -9.52 5.21 -15.73
C GLN A 79 -8.17 4.86 -15.09
N TRP A 80 -7.93 3.57 -14.80
CA TRP A 80 -6.78 3.05 -14.07
C TRP A 80 -5.99 2.03 -14.89
N VAL A 81 -6.18 2.00 -16.22
CA VAL A 81 -5.51 1.03 -17.11
C VAL A 81 -3.98 1.10 -17.04
N ASP A 82 -3.40 2.28 -16.83
CA ASP A 82 -1.95 2.49 -16.67
C ASP A 82 -1.51 2.66 -15.21
N ALA A 83 -2.33 2.19 -14.27
CA ALA A 83 -2.04 2.30 -12.85
C ALA A 83 -1.26 1.11 -12.30
N ASP A 84 -0.40 1.39 -11.33
CA ASP A 84 0.29 0.39 -10.53
C ASP A 84 -0.28 0.37 -9.10
N ALA A 85 -0.21 -0.79 -8.45
CA ALA A 85 -0.67 -0.96 -7.08
C ALA A 85 0.51 -1.02 -6.11
N VAL A 86 0.56 -0.12 -5.12
CA VAL A 86 1.55 -0.16 -4.04
C VAL A 86 0.88 -0.55 -2.72
N VAL A 87 1.26 -1.70 -2.16
CA VAL A 87 0.78 -2.21 -0.88
C VAL A 87 1.84 -1.99 0.19
N ILE A 88 1.51 -1.22 1.23
CA ILE A 88 2.39 -0.92 2.36
C ILE A 88 1.87 -1.69 3.57
N SER A 89 2.61 -2.70 4.03
CA SER A 89 2.18 -3.55 5.13
C SER A 89 3.35 -4.19 5.88
N ASP A 90 3.10 -4.70 7.08
CA ASP A 90 4.03 -5.63 7.74
C ASP A 90 3.95 -7.06 7.15
N PHE A 91 2.92 -7.35 6.32
CA PHE A 91 2.70 -8.63 5.66
C PHE A 91 2.71 -9.84 6.61
N ILE A 92 2.34 -9.62 7.88
CA ILE A 92 2.17 -10.68 8.88
C ILE A 92 0.87 -11.47 8.63
N ALA A 93 -0.05 -10.86 7.87
CA ALA A 93 -1.40 -11.34 7.57
C ALA A 93 -1.47 -12.76 6.97
N GLN A 94 -2.71 -13.29 6.90
CA GLN A 94 -3.01 -14.64 6.42
C GLN A 94 -2.76 -14.78 4.90
N ARG A 95 -2.76 -16.04 4.43
CA ARG A 95 -2.61 -16.34 2.99
C ARG A 95 -3.76 -15.70 2.21
N LEU A 96 -3.47 -15.24 1.00
CA LEU A 96 -4.50 -14.82 0.07
C LEU A 96 -5.19 -16.05 -0.55
N PRO A 97 -6.50 -15.99 -0.82
CA PRO A 97 -7.18 -17.04 -1.56
C PRO A 97 -6.57 -17.22 -2.96
N ASP A 98 -6.48 -18.45 -3.45
CA ASP A 98 -5.86 -18.75 -4.75
C ASP A 98 -6.56 -18.04 -5.91
N GLU A 99 -7.88 -17.83 -5.81
CA GLU A 99 -8.67 -17.04 -6.76
C GLU A 99 -8.13 -15.61 -6.90
N VAL A 100 -7.85 -14.95 -5.77
CA VAL A 100 -7.33 -13.57 -5.75
C VAL A 100 -5.92 -13.54 -6.34
N ILE A 101 -5.09 -14.54 -6.04
CA ILE A 101 -3.74 -14.67 -6.60
C ILE A 101 -3.80 -14.83 -8.13
N ALA A 102 -4.72 -15.65 -8.62
CA ALA A 102 -4.91 -15.86 -10.05
C ALA A 102 -5.33 -14.57 -10.77
N GLN A 103 -6.26 -13.80 -10.19
CA GLN A 103 -6.71 -12.52 -10.74
C GLN A 103 -5.59 -11.47 -10.78
N VAL A 104 -4.79 -11.37 -9.71
CA VAL A 104 -3.59 -10.51 -9.73
C VAL A 104 -2.63 -10.93 -10.84
N GLY A 105 -2.38 -12.24 -10.99
CA GLY A 105 -1.53 -12.76 -12.06
C GLY A 105 -2.08 -12.53 -13.47
N GLU A 106 -3.40 -12.46 -13.66
CA GLU A 106 -4.00 -12.02 -14.93
C GLU A 106 -3.76 -10.54 -15.18
N LEU A 107 -3.99 -9.67 -14.20
CA LEU A 107 -3.74 -8.23 -14.31
C LEU A 107 -2.27 -7.94 -14.66
N GLN A 108 -1.33 -8.62 -14.02
CA GLN A 108 0.10 -8.49 -14.31
C GLN A 108 0.45 -8.91 -15.74
N ARG A 109 -0.05 -10.06 -16.20
CA ARG A 109 0.33 -10.62 -17.51
C ARG A 109 -0.40 -9.98 -18.69
N LYS A 110 -1.71 -9.79 -18.57
CA LYS A 110 -2.56 -9.31 -19.66
C LYS A 110 -2.61 -7.79 -19.74
N HIS A 111 -2.64 -7.13 -18.58
CA HIS A 111 -2.83 -5.68 -18.49
C HIS A 111 -1.56 -4.94 -18.07
N GLN A 112 -0.46 -5.66 -17.81
CA GLN A 112 0.86 -5.09 -17.47
C GLN A 112 0.86 -4.21 -16.20
N HIS A 113 -0.17 -4.32 -15.35
CA HIS A 113 -0.18 -3.68 -14.04
C HIS A 113 0.93 -4.22 -13.15
N ARG A 114 1.65 -3.35 -12.44
CA ARG A 114 2.67 -3.78 -11.49
C ARG A 114 2.15 -3.72 -10.08
N PHE A 115 2.44 -4.78 -9.33
CA PHE A 115 2.14 -4.90 -7.91
C PHE A 115 3.43 -4.74 -7.11
N HIS A 116 3.43 -3.73 -6.26
CA HIS A 116 4.56 -3.25 -5.48
C HIS A 116 4.30 -3.46 -4.00
N ALA A 117 5.28 -3.95 -3.25
CA ALA A 117 5.18 -4.13 -1.81
C ALA A 117 6.25 -3.33 -1.06
N VAL A 118 5.81 -2.51 -0.09
CA VAL A 118 6.70 -1.93 0.93
C VAL A 118 6.50 -2.71 2.22
N ALA A 119 7.41 -3.66 2.46
CA ALA A 119 7.37 -4.54 3.63
C ALA A 119 8.03 -3.89 4.84
N MET A 120 7.21 -3.55 5.83
CA MET A 120 7.62 -2.83 7.05
C MET A 120 8.01 -3.75 8.21
N SER A 121 8.31 -5.01 7.89
CA SER A 121 8.71 -6.05 8.83
C SER A 121 9.58 -7.08 8.11
N VAL A 122 10.49 -7.70 8.84
CA VAL A 122 11.27 -8.86 8.37
C VAL A 122 10.44 -10.16 8.35
N HIS A 123 9.25 -10.15 8.95
CA HIS A 123 8.39 -11.32 9.14
C HIS A 123 7.35 -11.52 8.04
N GLY A 124 7.48 -10.84 6.89
CA GLY A 124 6.56 -11.02 5.77
C GLY A 124 6.56 -12.47 5.27
N LYS A 125 5.38 -13.11 5.19
CA LYS A 125 5.28 -14.53 4.82
C LYS A 125 5.69 -14.76 3.35
N PRO A 126 6.61 -15.69 3.04
CA PRO A 126 7.11 -15.88 1.68
C PRO A 126 6.03 -16.11 0.62
N GLY A 127 4.93 -16.80 0.97
CA GLY A 127 3.83 -17.07 0.04
C GLY A 127 3.15 -15.80 -0.49
N ILE A 128 2.97 -14.78 0.35
CA ILE A 128 2.33 -13.53 -0.07
C ILE A 128 3.29 -12.63 -0.85
N MET A 129 4.57 -12.69 -0.51
CA MET A 129 5.59 -11.89 -1.16
C MET A 129 5.73 -12.25 -2.65
N ARG A 130 5.48 -13.51 -3.03
CA ARG A 130 5.56 -13.99 -4.41
C ARG A 130 4.55 -13.36 -5.38
N ILE A 131 3.54 -12.68 -4.86
CA ILE A 131 2.49 -12.04 -5.67
C ILE A 131 2.99 -10.71 -6.25
N PHE A 132 3.93 -10.06 -5.57
CA PHE A 132 4.43 -8.74 -5.96
C PHE A 132 5.58 -8.83 -6.95
N ASP A 133 5.57 -7.97 -7.96
CA ASP A 133 6.66 -7.79 -8.92
C ASP A 133 7.90 -7.20 -8.25
N HIS A 134 7.70 -6.26 -7.32
CA HIS A 134 8.78 -5.60 -6.60
C HIS A 134 8.49 -5.50 -5.11
N ILE A 135 9.52 -5.76 -4.31
CA ILE A 135 9.46 -5.73 -2.85
C ILE A 135 10.57 -4.85 -2.31
N TRP A 136 10.19 -3.77 -1.63
CA TRP A 136 11.10 -2.95 -0.83
C TRP A 136 10.92 -3.28 0.63
N ARG A 137 12.00 -3.68 1.29
CA ARG A 137 11.99 -3.95 2.73
C ARG A 137 12.41 -2.69 3.48
N PHE A 138 11.58 -2.27 4.42
CA PHE A 138 11.86 -1.15 5.30
C PHE A 138 11.88 -1.62 6.74
N ASP A 139 13.09 -1.82 7.28
CA ASP A 139 13.25 -2.25 8.66
C ASP A 139 12.92 -1.11 9.64
N THR A 140 11.91 -1.35 10.47
CA THR A 140 11.43 -0.45 11.52
C THR A 140 11.91 -0.84 12.92
N GLY A 141 12.77 -1.85 13.02
CA GLY A 141 13.35 -2.34 14.26
C GLY A 141 14.12 -1.26 15.04
N LEU A 142 14.15 -1.39 16.37
CA LEU A 142 14.82 -0.42 17.25
C LEU A 142 16.32 -0.28 16.93
N ARG A 143 17.00 -1.40 16.64
CA ARG A 143 18.44 -1.40 16.31
C ARG A 143 18.73 -0.59 15.04
N SER A 144 17.98 -0.81 13.98
CA SER A 144 18.18 -0.08 12.72
C SER A 144 17.79 1.38 12.84
N ARG A 145 16.76 1.70 13.63
CA ARG A 145 16.41 3.10 13.95
C ARG A 145 17.52 3.83 14.68
N LEU A 146 18.15 3.19 15.68
CA LEU A 146 19.30 3.75 16.36
C LEU A 146 20.45 3.96 15.36
N LEU A 147 20.85 2.92 14.61
CA LEU A 147 21.93 3.04 13.62
C LEU A 147 21.71 4.15 12.58
N ARG A 148 20.48 4.38 12.11
CA ARG A 148 20.16 5.50 11.19
C ARG A 148 20.33 6.87 11.84
N ARG A 149 20.06 6.99 13.14
CA ARG A 149 20.24 8.25 13.89
C ARG A 149 21.72 8.58 14.10
N TRP A 150 22.58 7.56 14.22
CA TRP A 150 24.03 7.72 14.40
C TRP A 150 24.78 7.99 13.10
N ARG A 151 24.18 7.70 11.93
CA ARG A 151 24.75 7.97 10.61
C ARG A 151 24.31 9.31 9.99
N ARG A 152 23.47 10.09 10.67
CA ARG A 152 23.13 11.46 10.30
C ARG A 152 24.04 12.40 11.07
#